data_AF-Q75D94-F1
#
_entry.id   AF-Q75D94-F1
#
_cell.length_a   1.000
_cell.length_b   1.000
_cell.length_c   1.000
_cell.angle_alpha   90.00
_cell.angle_beta   90.00
_cell.angle_gamma   90.00
#
_symmetry.space_group_name_H-M   'P 1'
#
loop_
_entity.id
_entity.type
_entity.pdbx_description
1 polymer ?
#
loop_
_entity_poly.entity_id
_entity_poly.type
_entity_poly.pdbx_seq_one_letter_code
_entity_poly.pdbx_strand_id
1 'polypeptide(L)'
;MPVDTAAPQSTANPDPSVQTDRAAVNFTPSTDASSFQFYPDNPESPLARYRFAAKGPSQYFDPCQESANMSMKCLERNNYDRDLCREYFDAYRECKKQWLSARRKDNSQWT
;
A
#
# COMPACT_ATOMS: atom_id res chain seq x y z
N MET A 1 16.87 7.03 28.64
CA MET A 1 15.75 7.26 27.69
C MET A 1 15.14 5.89 27.43
N PRO A 2 13.96 5.54 27.97
CA PRO A 2 13.29 4.32 27.56
C PRO A 2 12.93 4.47 26.08
N VAL A 3 13.41 3.53 25.27
CA VAL A 3 13.11 3.45 23.85
C VAL A 3 11.60 3.32 23.68
N ASP A 4 11.01 4.22 22.90
CA ASP A 4 9.60 4.18 22.55
C ASP A 4 9.23 2.76 22.08
N THR A 5 8.25 2.20 22.77
CA THR A 5 7.54 0.98 22.41
C THR A 5 7.28 1.00 20.91
N ALA A 6 7.97 0.13 20.17
CA ALA A 6 7.64 -0.12 18.78
C ALA A 6 6.16 -0.49 18.73
N ALA A 7 5.33 0.37 18.12
CA ALA A 7 3.97 0.02 17.81
C ALA A 7 4.02 -1.33 17.07
N PRO A 8 3.19 -2.33 17.45
CA PRO A 8 3.16 -3.61 16.77
C PRO A 8 2.97 -3.29 15.29
N GLN A 9 4.02 -3.54 14.51
CA GLN A 9 3.97 -3.38 13.07
C GLN A 9 2.75 -4.18 12.64
N SER A 10 1.79 -3.53 11.99
CA SER A 10 0.58 -4.19 11.51
C SER A 10 1.00 -5.18 10.43
N THR A 11 1.42 -6.37 10.86
CA THR A 11 1.94 -7.43 9.99
C THR A 11 0.84 -8.06 9.14
N ALA A 12 -0.43 -7.75 9.43
CA ALA A 12 -1.54 -8.15 8.60
C ALA A 12 -1.79 -7.08 7.54
N ASN A 13 -1.65 -7.47 6.27
CA ASN A 13 -2.17 -6.67 5.16
C ASN A 13 -3.64 -6.33 5.44
N PRO A 14 -4.04 -5.05 5.30
CA PRO A 14 -5.38 -4.61 5.68
C PRO A 14 -6.47 -5.24 4.79
N ASP A 15 -6.08 -5.80 3.65
CA ASP A 15 -6.98 -6.39 2.67
C ASP A 15 -6.58 -7.86 2.35
N PRO A 16 -7.45 -8.85 2.64
CA PRO A 16 -7.19 -10.26 2.34
C PRO A 16 -7.22 -10.58 0.83
N SER A 17 -7.68 -9.66 -0.01
CA SER A 17 -7.61 -9.82 -1.47
C SER A 17 -6.22 -9.54 -2.05
N VAL A 18 -5.30 -8.99 -1.26
CA VAL A 18 -3.91 -8.77 -1.70
C VAL A 18 -3.22 -10.12 -1.89
N GLN A 19 -2.97 -10.46 -3.15
CA GLN A 19 -2.25 -11.67 -3.47
C GLN A 19 -0.76 -11.49 -3.19
N THR A 20 -0.23 -12.27 -2.26
CA THR A 20 1.18 -12.26 -1.86
C THR A 20 1.97 -13.41 -2.51
N ASP A 21 1.27 -14.41 -3.07
CA ASP A 21 1.88 -15.51 -3.78
C ASP A 21 2.46 -15.04 -5.12
N ARG A 22 3.79 -15.04 -5.22
CA ARG A 22 4.52 -14.58 -6.42
C ARG A 22 4.08 -15.28 -7.72
N ALA A 23 3.60 -16.53 -7.64
CA ALA A 23 3.15 -17.27 -8.81
C ALA A 23 1.72 -16.91 -9.27
N ALA A 24 0.93 -16.29 -8.39
CA ALA A 24 -0.47 -15.97 -8.65
C ALA A 24 -0.70 -14.48 -8.95
N VAL A 25 0.31 -13.62 -8.74
CA VAL A 25 0.21 -12.20 -9.09
C VAL A 25 0.30 -12.01 -10.61
N ASN A 26 -0.68 -11.30 -11.18
CA ASN A 26 -0.68 -10.89 -12.59
C ASN A 26 -0.85 -9.36 -12.67
N PHE A 27 0.23 -8.66 -13.00
CA PHE A 27 0.27 -7.21 -13.13
C PHE A 27 -0.16 -6.69 -14.51
N THR A 28 -0.31 -7.59 -15.49
CA THR A 28 -0.69 -7.29 -16.87
C THR A 28 -1.89 -8.14 -17.27
N PRO A 29 -3.08 -7.85 -16.73
CA PRO A 29 -4.28 -8.66 -16.96
C PRO A 29 -4.78 -8.59 -18.42
N SER A 30 -4.56 -7.48 -19.12
CA SER A 30 -4.82 -7.31 -20.56
C SER A 30 -3.57 -6.84 -21.29
N THR A 31 -3.61 -6.84 -22.62
CA THR A 31 -2.62 -6.20 -23.49
C THR A 31 -2.66 -4.67 -23.42
N ASP A 32 -3.75 -4.11 -22.90
CA ASP A 32 -3.95 -2.66 -22.81
C ASP A 32 -3.21 -2.07 -21.61
N ALA A 33 -2.40 -1.04 -21.87
CA ALA A 33 -1.61 -0.37 -20.84
C ALA A 33 -2.43 0.27 -19.71
N SER A 34 -3.70 0.60 -19.97
CA SER A 34 -4.62 1.16 -18.97
C SER A 34 -5.02 0.16 -17.88
N SER A 35 -4.87 -1.14 -18.14
CA SER A 35 -5.19 -2.21 -17.19
C SER A 35 -4.00 -2.66 -16.35
N PHE A 36 -2.82 -2.08 -16.59
CA PHE A 36 -1.60 -2.48 -15.88
C PHE A 36 -1.67 -2.07 -14.42
N GLN A 37 -1.42 -3.04 -13.55
CA GLN A 37 -1.40 -2.85 -12.13
C GLN A 37 0.06 -2.75 -11.66
N PHE A 38 0.43 -1.62 -11.06
CA PHE A 38 1.82 -1.36 -10.66
C PHE A 38 2.17 -1.86 -9.26
N TYR A 39 1.17 -2.18 -8.44
CA TYR A 39 1.32 -2.63 -7.06
C TYR A 39 0.25 -3.64 -6.70
N PRO A 40 0.53 -4.59 -5.78
CA PRO A 40 -0.41 -5.65 -5.41
C PRO A 40 -1.59 -5.15 -4.56
N ASP A 41 -1.42 -4.03 -3.85
CA ASP A 41 -2.46 -3.47 -3.00
C ASP A 41 -3.63 -2.90 -3.81
N ASN A 42 -4.82 -2.90 -3.22
CA ASN A 42 -5.97 -2.17 -3.75
C ASN A 42 -6.42 -1.10 -2.74
N PRO A 43 -5.91 0.13 -2.84
CA PRO A 43 -6.22 1.16 -1.86
C PRO A 43 -7.68 1.61 -1.87
N GLU A 44 -8.40 1.36 -2.95
CA GLU A 44 -9.81 1.77 -3.09
C GLU A 44 -10.80 0.67 -2.72
N SER A 45 -10.32 -0.47 -2.22
CA SER A 45 -11.19 -1.60 -1.87
C SER A 45 -12.22 -1.20 -0.80
N PRO A 46 -13.42 -1.79 -0.82
CA PRO A 46 -14.45 -1.52 0.19
C PRO A 46 -13.94 -1.75 1.62
N LEU A 47 -13.07 -2.74 1.81
CA LEU A 47 -12.48 -3.04 3.10
C LEU A 47 -11.49 -1.97 3.53
N ALA A 48 -10.62 -1.48 2.63
CA ALA A 48 -9.72 -0.38 2.94
C ALA A 48 -10.48 0.88 3.36
N ARG A 49 -11.57 1.20 2.65
CA ARG A 49 -12.47 2.33 2.99
C ARG A 49 -13.12 2.13 4.36
N TYR A 50 -13.68 0.95 4.62
CA TYR A 50 -14.28 0.61 5.91
C TYR A 50 -13.28 0.71 7.06
N ARG A 51 -12.09 0.11 6.91
CA ARG A 51 -11.02 0.16 7.92
C ARG A 51 -10.58 1.59 8.19
N PHE A 52 -10.46 2.41 7.15
CA PHE A 52 -10.14 3.82 7.31
C PHE A 52 -11.23 4.60 8.06
N ALA A 53 -12.50 4.32 7.80
CA ALA A 53 -13.62 4.96 8.49
C ALA A 53 -13.79 4.48 9.95
N ALA A 54 -13.50 3.21 10.21
CA ALA A 54 -13.64 2.60 11.52
C ALA A 54 -12.46 2.87 12.48
N LYS A 55 -11.31 3.30 11.95
CA LYS A 55 -10.12 3.57 12.77
C LYS A 55 -10.35 4.78 13.69
N GLY A 56 -9.61 4.83 14.80
CA GLY A 56 -9.61 6.02 15.67
C GLY A 56 -9.07 7.28 14.96
N PRO A 57 -9.46 8.50 15.39
CA PRO A 57 -9.04 9.74 14.72
C PRO A 57 -7.51 9.88 14.65
N SER A 58 -6.79 9.48 15.69
CA SER A 58 -5.32 9.51 15.76
C SER A 58 -4.64 8.24 15.21
N GLN A 59 -5.39 7.19 14.88
CA GLN A 59 -4.81 5.92 14.44
C GLN A 59 -4.31 6.04 13.00
N TYR A 60 -3.06 5.64 12.76
CA TYR A 60 -2.51 5.56 11.41
C TYR A 60 -3.14 4.40 10.64
N PHE A 61 -3.39 4.60 9.34
CA PHE A 61 -3.87 3.57 8.43
C PHE A 61 -3.24 3.78 7.06
N ASP A 62 -2.62 2.73 6.55
CA ASP A 62 -2.03 2.69 5.23
C ASP A 62 -2.61 1.49 4.45
N PRO A 63 -3.39 1.72 3.39
CA PRO A 63 -3.89 0.63 2.58
C PRO A 63 -2.84 0.09 1.59
N CYS A 64 -1.66 0.72 1.50
CA CYS A 64 -0.55 0.34 0.61
C CYS A 64 0.53 -0.42 1.39
N GLN A 65 0.12 -1.18 2.41
CA GLN A 65 1.04 -1.80 3.36
C GLN A 65 1.92 -2.87 2.70
N GLU A 66 1.41 -3.65 1.74
CA GLU A 66 2.25 -4.67 1.10
C GLU A 66 3.32 -4.02 0.22
N SER A 67 2.99 -2.97 -0.53
CA SER A 67 3.96 -2.20 -1.31
C SER A 67 5.04 -1.57 -0.41
N ALA A 68 4.67 -1.10 0.77
CA ALA A 68 5.62 -0.64 1.77
C ALA A 68 6.53 -1.78 2.26
N ASN A 69 5.95 -2.94 2.58
CA ASN A 69 6.70 -4.12 3.00
C ASN A 69 7.66 -4.60 1.91
N MET A 70 7.25 -4.60 0.63
CA MET A 70 8.09 -4.95 -0.50
C MET A 70 9.29 -4.00 -0.65
N SER A 71 9.06 -2.70 -0.46
CA SER A 71 10.12 -1.69 -0.46
C SER A 71 11.14 -1.93 0.66
N MET A 72 10.67 -2.30 1.86
CA MET A 72 11.54 -2.63 2.99
C MET A 72 12.32 -3.93 2.76
N LYS A 73 11.67 -4.98 2.26
CA LYS A 73 12.32 -6.25 1.89
C LYS A 73 13.42 -6.03 0.84
N CYS A 74 13.20 -5.14 -0.13
CA CYS A 74 14.23 -4.78 -1.10
C CYS A 74 15.45 -4.15 -0.42
N LEU A 75 15.24 -3.20 0.49
CA LEU A 75 16.32 -2.55 1.23
C LEU A 75 17.12 -3.52 2.08
N GLU A 76 16.43 -4.40 2.81
CA GLU A 76 17.05 -5.43 3.65
C GLU A 76 17.95 -6.35 2.81
N ARG A 77 17.54 -6.66 1.57
CA ARG A 77 18.31 -7.51 0.66
C ARG A 77 19.49 -6.80 -0.02
N ASN A 78 19.43 -5.48 -0.15
CA ASN A 78 20.40 -4.67 -0.91
C ASN A 78 21.23 -3.74 -0.02
N ASN A 79 21.46 -4.10 1.24
CA ASN A 79 22.24 -3.30 2.20
C ASN A 79 21.75 -1.84 2.31
N TYR A 80 20.44 -1.64 2.24
CA TYR A 80 19.78 -0.34 2.27
C TYR A 80 20.16 0.63 1.13
N ASP A 81 20.72 0.13 0.04
CA ASP A 81 20.88 0.92 -1.18
C ASP A 81 19.51 1.28 -1.76
N ARG A 82 19.20 2.59 -1.76
CA ARG A 82 17.92 3.11 -2.23
C ARG A 82 17.81 3.07 -3.74
N ASP A 83 18.93 3.17 -4.46
CA ASP A 83 18.91 3.26 -5.92
C ASP A 83 18.48 1.94 -6.56
N LEU A 84 18.82 0.82 -5.92
CA LEU A 84 18.38 -0.52 -6.33
C LEU A 84 16.89 -0.80 -6.06
N CYS A 85 16.23 0.01 -5.22
CA CYS A 85 14.86 -0.21 -4.78
C CYS A 85 13.86 0.83 -5.29
N ARG A 86 14.26 1.67 -6.25
CA ARG A 86 13.44 2.80 -6.77
C ARG A 86 12.06 2.36 -7.24
N GLU A 87 11.97 1.26 -7.99
CA GLU A 87 10.71 0.75 -8.52
C GLU A 87 9.71 0.38 -7.42
N TYR A 88 10.19 -0.21 -6.31
CA TYR A 88 9.34 -0.52 -5.16
C TYR A 88 8.84 0.75 -4.47
N PHE A 89 9.69 1.78 -4.34
CA PHE A 89 9.26 3.06 -3.78
C PHE A 89 8.23 3.75 -4.65
N ASP A 90 8.40 3.70 -5.96
CA ASP A 90 7.48 4.31 -6.91
C ASP A 90 6.14 3.57 -6.91
N ALA A 91 6.13 2.24 -6.78
CA ALA A 91 4.92 1.46 -6.57
C ALA A 91 4.16 1.90 -5.30
N TYR A 92 4.85 2.03 -4.17
CA TYR A 92 4.24 2.54 -2.93
C TYR A 92 3.70 3.97 -3.09
N ARG A 93 4.46 4.86 -3.74
CA ARG A 93 4.05 6.25 -3.98
C ARG A 93 2.82 6.34 -4.85
N GLU A 94 2.74 5.56 -5.93
CA GLU A 94 1.60 5.58 -6.83
C GLU A 94 0.35 4.99 -6.14
N CYS A 95 0.50 3.93 -5.34
CA CYS A 95 -0.60 3.42 -4.50
C CYS A 95 -1.13 4.48 -3.55
N LYS A 96 -0.23 5.16 -2.82
CA LYS A 96 -0.63 6.20 -1.87
C LYS A 96 -1.25 7.41 -2.56
N LYS A 97 -0.77 7.74 -3.75
CA LYS A 97 -1.35 8.81 -4.58
C LYS A 97 -2.76 8.44 -5.06
N GLN A 98 -3.00 7.19 -5.47
CA GLN A 98 -4.33 6.69 -5.79
C GLN A 98 -5.25 6.82 -4.58
N TRP A 99 -4.83 6.32 -3.41
CA TRP A 99 -5.60 6.41 -2.17
C TRP A 99 -6.00 7.85 -1.82
N LEU A 100 -5.03 8.76 -1.82
CA LEU A 100 -5.27 10.17 -1.49
C LEU A 100 -6.12 10.89 -2.54
N SER A 101 -6.04 10.48 -3.81
CA SER A 101 -6.91 10.99 -4.88
C SER A 101 -8.35 10.54 -4.65
N ALA A 102 -8.57 9.24 -4.40
CA ALA A 102 -9.89 8.67 -4.13
C ALA A 102 -10.54 9.32 -2.90
N ARG A 103 -9.80 9.47 -1.81
CA ARG A 103 -10.29 10.14 -0.59
C ARG A 103 -10.66 11.60 -0.81
N ARG A 104 -9.88 12.34 -1.60
CA ARG A 104 -10.18 13.75 -1.90
C ARG A 104 -11.47 13.87 -2.73
N LYS A 105 -11.68 12.96 -3.68
CA LYS A 105 -12.91 12.90 -4.48
C LYS A 105 -14.13 12.56 -3.62
N ASP A 106 -14.00 11.59 -2.72
CA ASP A 106 -15.06 11.20 -1.78
C ASP A 106 -15.45 12.37 -0.87
N ASN A 107 -14.47 13.08 -0.30
CA ASN A 107 -14.73 14.26 0.52
C ASN A 107 -15.40 15.40 -0.26
N SER A 108 -15.04 15.61 -1.53
CA SER A 108 -15.65 16.66 -2.36
C SER A 108 -17.10 16.37 -2.76
N GLN A 109 -17.56 15.12 -2.62
CA GLN A 109 -18.96 14.78 -2.91
C GLN A 109 -19.92 15.34 -1.85
N TRP A 110 -19.42 15.73 -0.67
CA TRP A 110 -20.22 16.24 0.44
C TRP A 110 -20.28 17.77 0.53
N THR A 111 -19.64 18.50 -0.38
CA THR A 111 -19.69 19.97 -0.50
C THR A 111 -20.54 20.39 -1.68
#